data_AF-A0A973ATB9-F1
#
_entry.id   AF-A0A973ATB9-F1
#
_cell.length_a   1.000
_cell.length_b   1.000
_cell.length_c   1.000
_cell.angle_alpha   90.00
_cell.angle_beta   90.00
_cell.angle_gamma   90.00
#
_symmetry.space_group_name_H-M   'P 1'
#
loop_
_entity.id
_entity.type
_entity.pdbx_description
1 polymer ?
#
loop_
_entity_poly.entity_id
_entity_poly.type
_entity_poly.pdbx_seq_one_letter_code
_entity_poly.pdbx_strand_id
1 'polypeptide(L)'
;GGEGSTRMVSCRVNGVWSAPSFLNTGGVSFGLLIGGQVVDNVLLFMTPYSRQMLNRNSLQLGGDLSFALGPVGEGVGGTIDPLSHVFVYSSGTGLYAGLSLSGTVMTHGEDRNRMLYGNVFSSDQILSTPGNLAPPSVQPFLEVLNHYAGNGPSH
;
A
#
# COMPACT_ATOMS: atom_id res chain seq x y z
N GLY A 1 19.79 5.99 12.89
CA GLY A 1 18.52 5.79 13.60
C GLY A 1 17.42 5.76 12.57
N GLY A 2 16.75 4.61 12.44
CA GLY A 2 15.53 4.36 11.65
C GLY A 2 15.56 4.78 10.17
N GLU A 3 15.97 3.88 9.27
CA GLU A 3 15.71 3.99 7.83
C GLU A 3 14.24 3.66 7.55
N GLY A 4 13.34 4.60 7.86
CA GLY A 4 11.94 4.50 7.50
C GLY A 4 11.73 4.92 6.05
N SER A 5 10.97 4.14 5.27
CA SER A 5 10.55 4.51 3.91
C SER A 5 9.07 4.90 3.92
N THR A 6 8.70 5.89 3.10
CA THR A 6 7.30 6.32 2.96
C THR A 6 6.72 5.76 1.67
N ARG A 7 5.51 5.19 1.74
CA ARG A 7 4.79 4.60 0.62
C ARG A 7 3.42 5.24 0.43
N MET A 8 2.85 5.11 -0.76
CA MET A 8 1.47 5.49 -1.03
C MET A 8 0.53 4.29 -0.94
N VAL A 9 -0.68 4.52 -0.46
CA VAL A 9 -1.76 3.53 -0.35
C VAL A 9 -3.06 4.13 -0.88
N SER A 10 -3.87 3.31 -1.54
CA SER A 10 -5.25 3.64 -1.91
C SER A 10 -6.19 2.49 -1.59
N CYS A 11 -7.46 2.81 -1.38
CA CYS A 11 -8.55 1.88 -1.11
C CYS A 11 -9.56 1.89 -2.25
N ARG A 12 -10.31 0.80 -2.42
CA ARG A 12 -11.50 0.84 -3.28
C ARG A 12 -12.64 1.52 -2.54
N VAL A 13 -13.22 2.56 -3.14
CA VAL A 13 -14.40 3.29 -2.67
C VAL A 13 -15.42 3.27 -3.80
N ASN A 14 -16.54 2.57 -3.60
CA ASN A 14 -17.63 2.49 -4.60
C ASN A 14 -17.14 2.13 -6.02
N GLY A 15 -16.21 1.19 -6.13
CA GLY A 15 -15.71 0.75 -7.43
C GLY A 15 -14.66 1.67 -8.08
N VAL A 16 -14.22 2.75 -7.42
CA VAL A 16 -13.07 3.57 -7.85
C VAL A 16 -11.95 3.55 -6.81
N TRP A 17 -10.72 3.88 -7.22
CA TRP A 17 -9.63 4.11 -6.28
C TRP A 17 -9.83 5.42 -5.51
N SER A 18 -9.50 5.43 -4.22
CA SER A 18 -9.47 6.65 -3.42
C SER A 18 -8.22 7.48 -3.68
N ALA A 19 -8.23 8.73 -3.23
CA ALA A 19 -7.05 9.57 -3.19
C ALA A 19 -5.95 8.87 -2.36
N PRO A 20 -4.70 8.86 -2.83
CA PRO A 20 -3.64 8.11 -2.16
C PRO A 20 -3.20 8.79 -0.87
N SER A 21 -3.11 8.03 0.21
CA SER A 21 -2.53 8.48 1.48
C SER A 21 -1.11 7.96 1.61
N PHE A 22 -0.25 8.68 2.33
CA PHE A 22 1.09 8.24 2.66
C PHE A 22 1.11 7.42 3.95
N LEU A 23 1.89 6.34 3.94
CA LEU A 23 2.24 5.54 5.12
C LEU A 23 3.75 5.57 5.32
N ASN A 24 4.17 5.79 6.56
CA ASN A 24 5.54 5.55 6.98
C ASN A 24 5.68 4.06 7.31
N THR A 25 6.80 3.47 6.92
CA THR A 25 7.08 2.07 7.18
C THR A 25 8.42 1.91 7.88
N GLY A 26 8.48 0.98 8.82
CA GLY A 26 9.69 0.61 9.55
C GLY A 26 9.52 -0.77 10.18
N GLY A 27 10.59 -1.37 10.70
CA GLY A 27 10.52 -2.68 11.33
C GLY A 27 11.74 -3.55 11.05
N VAL A 28 11.74 -4.74 11.66
CA VAL A 28 12.89 -5.67 11.73
C VAL A 28 13.35 -6.15 10.34
N SER A 29 12.47 -6.12 9.35
CA SER A 29 12.72 -6.61 7.99
C SER A 29 13.47 -5.62 7.10
N PHE A 30 13.56 -4.34 7.49
CA PHE A 30 14.36 -3.32 6.81
C PHE A 30 15.77 -3.28 7.41
N GLY A 31 16.61 -4.26 7.08
CA GLY A 31 18.04 -4.21 7.46
C GLY A 31 18.82 -5.53 7.53
N LEU A 32 18.16 -6.69 7.46
CA LEU A 32 18.86 -7.99 7.59
C LEU A 32 19.20 -8.67 6.24
N LEU A 33 18.74 -8.13 5.12
CA LEU A 33 19.12 -8.60 3.78
C LEU A 33 20.23 -7.71 3.22
N ILE A 34 21.48 -8.03 3.59
CA ILE A 34 22.69 -7.41 3.06
C ILE A 34 22.70 -7.57 1.53
N GLY A 35 22.54 -6.45 0.80
CA GLY A 35 22.60 -6.38 -0.68
C GLY A 35 21.28 -6.16 -1.42
N GLY A 36 20.14 -5.94 -0.73
CA GLY A 36 18.80 -5.92 -1.35
C GLY A 36 18.44 -4.68 -2.16
N GLN A 37 17.86 -4.90 -3.35
CA GLN A 37 17.27 -3.85 -4.20
C GLN A 37 16.20 -3.05 -3.43
N VAL A 38 16.13 -1.74 -3.64
CA VAL A 38 15.00 -0.93 -3.19
C VAL A 38 13.79 -1.39 -3.99
N VAL A 39 12.82 -1.99 -3.31
CA VAL A 39 11.62 -2.47 -3.97
C VAL A 39 10.51 -1.46 -3.75
N ASP A 40 10.06 -0.84 -4.84
CA ASP A 40 8.87 -0.01 -4.85
C ASP A 40 7.66 -0.93 -4.70
N ASN A 41 6.82 -0.62 -3.72
CA ASN A 41 5.64 -1.41 -3.40
C ASN A 41 4.41 -0.53 -3.39
N VAL A 42 3.35 -1.00 -4.03
CA VAL A 42 2.02 -0.41 -3.99
C VAL A 42 1.11 -1.35 -3.23
N LEU A 43 0.49 -0.85 -2.15
CA LEU A 43 -0.37 -1.63 -1.28
C LEU A 43 -1.83 -1.27 -1.53
N LEU A 44 -2.67 -2.29 -1.72
CA LEU A 44 -4.09 -2.18 -2.01
C LEU A 44 -4.90 -2.86 -0.91
N PHE A 45 -5.69 -2.06 -0.18
CA PHE A 45 -6.50 -2.53 0.94
C PHE A 45 -7.89 -2.84 0.41
N MET A 46 -8.19 -4.13 0.28
CA MET A 46 -9.34 -4.62 -0.51
C MET A 46 -10.55 -5.01 0.35
N THR A 47 -10.40 -5.04 1.67
CA THR A 47 -11.47 -5.50 2.58
C THR A 47 -11.91 -4.41 3.56
N PRO A 48 -13.16 -4.41 4.03
CA PRO A 48 -13.61 -3.49 5.08
C PRO A 48 -12.75 -3.57 6.35
N TYR A 49 -12.27 -4.77 6.69
CA TYR A 49 -11.36 -4.99 7.81
C TYR A 49 -10.01 -4.29 7.61
N SER A 50 -9.39 -4.45 6.43
CA SER A 50 -8.13 -3.78 6.09
C SER A 50 -8.25 -2.27 6.17
N ARG A 51 -9.40 -1.72 5.76
CA ARG A 51 -9.71 -0.30 5.88
C ARG A 51 -9.86 0.14 7.32
N GLN A 52 -10.56 -0.63 8.16
CA GLN A 52 -10.67 -0.33 9.59
C GLN A 52 -9.30 -0.35 10.28
N MET A 53 -8.39 -1.22 9.85
CA MET A 53 -7.02 -1.27 10.37
C MET A 53 -6.21 -0.03 10.04
N LEU A 54 -6.52 0.67 8.94
CA LEU A 54 -5.95 1.98 8.63
C LEU A 54 -6.43 3.09 9.57
N ASN A 55 -7.34 2.83 10.51
CA ASN A 55 -7.66 3.81 11.57
C ASN A 55 -6.76 3.64 12.81
N ARG A 56 -5.91 2.61 12.84
CA ARG A 56 -4.96 2.39 13.94
C ARG A 56 -3.70 3.24 13.71
N ASN A 57 -3.12 3.72 14.80
CA ASN A 57 -1.85 4.46 14.77
C ASN A 57 -0.70 3.65 14.18
N SER A 58 -0.73 2.33 14.36
CA SER A 58 0.23 1.40 13.78
C SER A 58 -0.45 0.08 13.43
N LEU A 59 0.08 -0.58 12.40
CA LEU A 59 -0.34 -1.90 11.96
C LEU A 59 0.84 -2.67 11.37
N GLN A 60 0.87 -3.99 11.54
CA GLN A 60 1.94 -4.84 11.05
C GLN A 60 1.47 -5.74 9.89
N LEU A 61 2.16 -5.69 8.76
CA LEU A 61 1.94 -6.64 7.66
C LEU A 61 2.46 -8.03 8.02
N GLY A 62 1.65 -9.05 7.75
CA GLY A 62 1.92 -10.44 8.15
C GLY A 62 1.60 -10.75 9.62
N GLY A 63 1.32 -9.73 10.43
CA GLY A 63 0.87 -9.87 11.82
C GLY A 63 -0.61 -9.48 11.98
N ASP A 64 -0.92 -8.19 11.84
CA ASP A 64 -2.28 -7.65 11.93
C ASP A 64 -3.09 -7.83 10.63
N LEU A 65 -2.41 -7.78 9.48
CA LEU A 65 -3.02 -7.92 8.16
C LEU A 65 -2.30 -8.99 7.34
N SER A 66 -3.05 -9.97 6.85
CA SER A 66 -2.57 -10.86 5.79
C SER A 66 -2.41 -10.10 4.48
N PHE A 67 -1.40 -10.47 3.70
CA PHE A 67 -1.18 -9.87 2.38
C PHE A 67 -0.88 -10.95 1.34
N ALA A 68 -1.28 -10.69 0.11
CA ALA A 68 -0.88 -11.44 -1.07
C ALA A 68 -0.03 -10.56 -1.97
N LEU A 69 1.00 -11.15 -2.58
CA LEU A 69 1.75 -10.47 -3.63
C LEU A 69 0.97 -10.59 -4.94
N GLY A 70 0.70 -9.44 -5.57
CA GLY A 70 0.10 -9.40 -6.90
C GLY A 70 1.03 -10.02 -7.95
N PRO A 71 0.50 -10.42 -9.13
CA PRO A 71 1.33 -10.87 -10.23
C PRO A 71 2.29 -9.75 -10.64
N VAL A 72 3.59 -10.01 -10.56
CA VAL A 72 4.65 -9.07 -10.92
C VAL A 72 5.15 -9.41 -12.33
N GLY A 73 4.69 -8.64 -13.33
CA GLY A 73 5.09 -8.80 -14.73
C GLY A 73 4.77 -10.18 -15.35
N GLU A 74 5.18 -10.37 -16.61
CA GLU A 74 5.14 -11.68 -17.27
C GLU A 74 6.07 -12.66 -16.55
N GLY A 75 5.51 -13.58 -15.76
CA GLY A 75 6.19 -14.84 -15.43
C GLY A 75 6.44 -15.16 -13.96
N VAL A 76 6.09 -14.32 -12.97
CA VAL A 76 6.21 -14.73 -11.55
C VAL A 76 4.91 -14.44 -10.80
N GLY A 77 4.01 -15.42 -10.83
CA GLY A 77 2.81 -15.45 -10.00
C GLY A 77 3.19 -15.70 -8.54
N GLY A 78 2.95 -14.70 -7.68
CA GLY A 78 2.68 -14.98 -6.27
C GLY A 78 1.34 -15.72 -6.15
N THR A 79 1.18 -16.53 -5.10
CA THR A 79 -0.12 -17.14 -4.80
C THR A 79 -1.12 -16.02 -4.51
N ILE A 80 -2.04 -15.80 -5.44
CA ILE A 80 -3.20 -14.93 -5.23
C ILE A 80 -4.09 -15.67 -4.24
N ASP A 81 -4.01 -15.31 -2.96
CA ASP A 81 -5.05 -15.66 -2.01
C ASP A 81 -6.14 -14.59 -2.10
N PRO A 82 -7.31 -14.90 -2.70
CA PRO A 82 -8.41 -13.95 -2.83
C PRO A 82 -8.99 -13.50 -1.49
N LEU A 83 -8.63 -14.18 -0.38
CA LEU A 83 -9.02 -13.81 0.98
C LEU A 83 -8.04 -12.84 1.65
N SER A 84 -6.95 -12.46 0.97
CA SER A 84 -5.98 -11.53 1.54
C SER A 84 -6.56 -10.14 1.75
N HIS A 85 -6.29 -9.57 2.93
CA HIS A 85 -6.76 -8.25 3.29
C HIS A 85 -6.07 -7.14 2.48
N VAL A 86 -4.81 -7.36 2.10
CA VAL A 86 -3.98 -6.42 1.35
C VAL A 86 -3.34 -7.11 0.14
N PHE A 87 -3.40 -6.48 -1.04
CA PHE A 87 -2.60 -6.89 -2.20
C PHE A 87 -1.40 -5.99 -2.35
N VAL A 88 -0.22 -6.56 -2.55
CA VAL A 88 1.01 -5.79 -2.72
C VAL A 88 1.57 -6.03 -4.11
N TYR A 89 1.66 -4.96 -4.90
CA TYR A 89 2.33 -4.96 -6.20
C TYR A 89 3.75 -4.44 -6.01
N SER A 90 4.72 -5.18 -6.52
CA SER A 90 6.14 -4.97 -6.24
C SER A 90 6.92 -4.90 -7.54
N SER A 91 7.89 -4.01 -7.67
CA SER A 91 8.79 -4.03 -8.84
C SER A 91 9.84 -5.17 -8.78
N GLY A 92 9.99 -5.83 -7.63
CA GLY A 92 10.94 -6.91 -7.38
C GLY A 92 10.33 -8.32 -7.45
N THR A 93 11.17 -9.35 -7.43
CA THR A 93 10.75 -10.76 -7.52
C THR A 93 9.98 -11.21 -6.26
N GLY A 94 8.93 -12.02 -6.45
CA GLY A 94 7.94 -12.36 -5.41
C GLY A 94 8.48 -12.89 -4.07
N LEU A 95 9.45 -13.81 -4.06
CA LEU A 95 9.98 -14.34 -2.79
C LEU A 95 10.71 -13.28 -1.94
N TYR A 96 11.51 -12.42 -2.59
CA TYR A 96 12.25 -11.35 -1.91
C TYR A 96 11.32 -10.23 -1.45
N ALA A 97 10.32 -9.89 -2.26
CA ALA A 97 9.29 -8.91 -1.88
C ALA A 97 8.52 -9.37 -0.63
N GLY A 98 8.07 -10.63 -0.58
CA GLY A 98 7.30 -11.16 0.55
C GLY A 98 8.08 -11.17 1.87
N LEU A 99 9.34 -11.61 1.84
CA LEU A 99 10.20 -11.60 3.02
C LEU A 99 10.52 -10.18 3.50
N SER A 100 10.69 -9.23 2.59
CA SER A 100 10.92 -7.81 2.94
C SER A 100 9.70 -7.17 3.59
N LEU A 101 8.48 -7.63 3.29
CA LEU A 101 7.24 -7.00 3.73
C LEU A 101 6.70 -7.57 5.04
N SER A 102 6.89 -8.87 5.31
CA SER A 102 6.48 -9.48 6.57
C SER A 102 7.16 -8.81 7.75
N GLY A 103 6.42 -8.46 8.81
CA GLY A 103 6.94 -7.76 9.99
C GLY A 103 7.14 -6.25 9.81
N THR A 104 6.75 -5.70 8.64
CA THR A 104 6.73 -4.25 8.41
C THR A 104 5.64 -3.62 9.26
N VAL A 105 6.03 -2.69 10.12
CA VAL A 105 5.13 -1.80 10.84
C VAL A 105 4.86 -0.58 9.96
N MET A 106 3.59 -0.25 9.80
CA MET A 106 3.11 0.90 9.04
C MET A 106 2.40 1.87 9.96
N THR A 107 2.70 3.15 9.81
CA THR A 107 2.05 4.27 10.52
C THR A 107 1.66 5.34 9.52
N HIS A 108 0.78 6.27 9.92
CA HIS A 108 0.35 7.35 9.04
C HIS A 108 1.49 8.32 8.70
N GLY A 109 1.67 8.59 7.41
CA GLY A 109 2.60 9.59 6.89
C GLY A 109 2.02 11.00 6.97
N GLU A 110 1.60 11.43 8.16
CA GLU A 110 0.85 12.68 8.36
C GLU A 110 1.58 13.91 7.79
N ASP A 111 2.90 13.99 7.91
CA ASP A 111 3.70 15.09 7.33
C ASP A 111 3.57 15.16 5.81
N ARG A 112 3.68 14.01 5.10
CA ARG A 112 3.57 13.98 3.64
C ARG A 112 2.13 14.19 3.17
N ASN A 113 1.16 13.63 3.90
CA ASN A 113 -0.25 13.89 3.67
C ASN A 113 -0.55 15.38 3.80
N ARG A 114 -0.01 16.03 4.82
CA ARG A 114 -0.15 17.47 5.05
C ARG A 114 0.49 18.32 3.96
N MET A 115 1.66 17.93 3.46
CA MET A 115 2.29 18.61 2.33
C MET A 115 1.45 18.54 1.05
N LEU A 116 0.77 17.42 0.82
CA LEU A 116 0.01 17.17 -0.40
C LEU A 116 -1.45 17.69 -0.33
N TYR A 117 -2.11 17.51 0.82
CA TYR A 117 -3.54 17.77 1.01
C TYR A 117 -3.84 18.92 1.99
N GLY A 118 -2.82 19.47 2.66
CA GLY A 118 -2.98 20.49 3.70
C GLY A 118 -3.28 19.91 5.09
N ASN A 119 -3.42 20.80 6.08
CA ASN A 119 -3.55 20.45 7.51
C ASN A 119 -4.91 19.89 7.95
N VAL A 120 -5.84 19.67 7.01
CA VAL A 120 -7.28 19.49 7.32
C VAL A 120 -7.79 18.07 7.12
N PHE A 121 -6.99 17.18 6.52
CA PHE A 121 -7.43 15.82 6.20
C PHE A 121 -6.63 14.77 6.97
N SER A 122 -7.34 13.89 7.67
CA SER A 122 -6.77 12.64 8.20
C SER A 122 -6.53 11.63 7.07
N SER A 123 -5.69 10.63 7.33
CA SER A 123 -5.47 9.53 6.39
C SER A 123 -6.76 8.82 6.00
N ASP A 124 -7.69 8.63 6.93
CA ASP A 124 -9.00 8.03 6.66
C ASP A 124 -9.86 8.92 5.74
N GLN A 125 -9.86 10.24 5.95
CA GLN A 125 -10.57 11.18 5.08
C GLN A 125 -9.99 11.17 3.65
N ILE A 126 -8.66 11.14 3.52
CA ILE A 126 -7.99 11.02 2.21
C ILE A 126 -8.41 9.70 1.54
N LEU A 127 -8.35 8.57 2.26
CA LEU A 127 -8.69 7.25 1.74
C LEU A 127 -10.20 7.01 1.53
N SER A 128 -11.04 7.94 1.99
CA SER A 128 -12.48 7.99 1.72
C SER A 128 -12.81 8.83 0.50
N THR A 129 -11.88 9.68 0.05
CA THR A 129 -12.10 10.62 -1.04
C THR A 129 -11.85 9.92 -2.38
N PRO A 130 -12.74 10.04 -3.38
CA PRO A 130 -12.49 9.52 -4.72
C PRO A 130 -11.18 10.06 -5.35
N GLY A 131 -10.40 9.18 -5.98
CA GLY A 131 -9.06 9.52 -6.50
C GLY A 131 -9.05 10.53 -7.64
N ASN A 132 -10.16 10.71 -8.36
CA ASN A 132 -10.31 11.79 -9.34
C ASN A 132 -10.29 13.19 -8.71
N LEU A 133 -10.41 13.30 -7.38
CA LEU A 133 -10.26 14.54 -6.62
C LEU A 133 -8.85 14.73 -6.05
N ALA A 134 -7.93 13.77 -6.28
CA ALA A 134 -6.56 13.87 -5.80
C ALA A 134 -5.73 14.86 -6.63
N PRO A 135 -4.71 15.52 -6.02
CA PRO A 135 -3.84 16.45 -6.73
C PRO A 135 -3.16 15.84 -7.97
N PRO A 136 -2.84 16.63 -9.01
CA PRO A 136 -2.18 16.14 -10.22
C PRO A 136 -0.87 15.39 -9.96
N SER A 137 -0.13 15.76 -8.90
CA SER A 137 1.15 15.15 -8.53
C SER A 137 1.05 13.66 -8.14
N VAL A 138 -0.15 13.15 -7.82
CA VAL A 138 -0.36 11.73 -7.49
C VAL A 138 -1.21 10.98 -8.52
N GLN A 139 -1.57 11.62 -9.64
CA GLN A 139 -2.27 10.95 -10.73
C GLN A 139 -1.47 9.80 -11.36
N PRO A 140 -0.14 9.89 -11.56
CA PRO A 140 0.63 8.75 -12.09
C PRO A 140 0.50 7.48 -11.25
N PHE A 141 0.38 7.62 -9.92
CA PHE A 141 0.13 6.48 -9.03
C PHE A 141 -1.26 5.86 -9.28
N LEU A 142 -2.29 6.68 -9.44
CA LEU A 142 -3.64 6.21 -9.73
C LEU A 142 -3.76 5.59 -11.13
N GLU A 143 -3.02 6.10 -12.12
CA GLU A 143 -2.95 5.52 -13.46
C GLU A 143 -2.35 4.12 -13.42
N VAL A 144 -1.24 3.94 -12.71
CA VAL A 144 -0.63 2.63 -12.48
C VAL A 144 -1.63 1.69 -11.80
N LEU A 145 -2.34 2.16 -10.77
CA LEU A 145 -3.37 1.36 -10.11
C LEU A 145 -4.52 0.97 -11.04
N ASN A 146 -4.98 1.87 -11.89
CA ASN A 146 -6.02 1.55 -12.87
C ASN A 146 -5.52 0.58 -13.95
N HIS A 147 -4.25 0.68 -14.34
CA HIS A 147 -3.66 -0.20 -15.34
C HIS A 147 -3.53 -1.65 -14.82
N TYR A 148 -2.99 -1.83 -13.60
CA TYR A 148 -2.71 -3.16 -13.05
C TYR A 148 -3.87 -3.75 -12.24
N ALA A 149 -4.65 -2.91 -11.56
CA ALA A 149 -5.70 -3.32 -10.64
C ALA A 149 -7.08 -2.75 -11.00
N GLY A 150 -7.24 -2.11 -12.16
CA GLY A 150 -8.54 -1.69 -12.71
C GLY A 150 -9.47 -2.85 -13.06
N ASN A 151 -8.91 -4.04 -13.29
CA ASN A 151 -9.63 -5.29 -13.59
C ASN A 151 -9.71 -6.27 -12.39
N GLY A 152 -9.41 -5.81 -11.17
CA GLY A 152 -9.57 -6.64 -9.97
C GLY A 152 -11.04 -7.06 -9.78
N PRO A 153 -11.30 -8.24 -9.19
CA PRO A 153 -12.64 -8.83 -9.17
C PRO A 153 -13.65 -7.86 -8.57
N SER A 154 -14.65 -7.53 -9.37
CA SER A 154 -15.87 -6.84 -8.94
C SER A 154 -16.60 -7.73 -7.94
N HIS A 155 -16.48 -7.42 -6.65
CA HIS A 155 -17.37 -7.93 -5.61
C HIS A 155 -18.24 -6.81 -5.09
#